data_AF-A0A4U1MGW6-F1
#
_entry.id   AF-A0A4U1MGW6-F1
#
_cell.length_a   1.000
_cell.length_b   1.000
_cell.length_c   1.000
_cell.angle_alpha   90.00
_cell.angle_beta   90.00
_cell.angle_gamma   90.00
#
_symmetry.space_group_name_H-M   'P 1'
#
loop_
_entity.id
_entity.type
_entity.pdbx_description
1 polymer ?
#
loop_
_entity_poly.entity_id
_entity_poly.type
_entity_poly.pdbx_seq_one_letter_code
_entity_poly.pdbx_strand_id
1 'polypeptide(L)'
;MGTKVFPGRFTVESEDKFTVFIIGMRINKWWAIHKWLPVLLSMPPMIKELYVNKELGCLSMENFFSLRTTLMIQYWRSEDDLLSYARSAKHLKAWGDFNKRVGNNSSVGIYHETYNISGHNFESLYGNMPKFGLAKALNHIPITPFKSTARERLSK
;
A
#
# COMPACT_ATOMS: atom_id res chain seq x y z
N MET A 1 -10.36 4.00 -21.33
CA MET A 1 -10.88 2.63 -21.27
C MET A 1 -11.27 2.34 -19.82
N GLY A 2 -12.49 1.87 -19.56
CA GLY A 2 -12.92 1.50 -18.20
C GLY A 2 -12.13 0.31 -17.66
N THR A 3 -11.96 0.25 -16.34
CA THR A 3 -11.26 -0.86 -15.68
C THR A 3 -12.05 -2.16 -15.87
N LYS A 4 -11.41 -3.21 -16.39
CA LYS A 4 -12.05 -4.51 -16.63
C LYS A 4 -12.54 -5.12 -15.31
N VAL A 5 -13.84 -5.38 -15.23
CA VAL A 5 -14.48 -6.11 -14.13
C VAL A 5 -14.40 -7.61 -14.38
N PHE A 6 -14.07 -8.39 -13.35
CA PHE A 6 -14.05 -9.86 -13.40
C PHE A 6 -15.30 -10.40 -12.68
N PRO A 7 -16.32 -10.87 -13.41
CA PRO A 7 -17.52 -11.45 -12.80
C PRO A 7 -17.21 -12.81 -12.16
N GLY A 8 -17.76 -13.07 -10.98
CA GLY A 8 -17.52 -14.28 -10.20
C GLY A 8 -16.63 -14.05 -8.98
N ARG A 9 -16.14 -15.15 -8.40
CA ARG A 9 -15.33 -15.17 -7.17
C ARG A 9 -13.88 -15.49 -7.51
N PHE A 10 -12.97 -14.63 -7.10
CA PHE A 10 -11.53 -14.76 -7.31
C PHE A 10 -10.77 -14.64 -6.00
N THR A 11 -9.53 -15.12 -6.00
CA THR A 11 -8.60 -15.05 -4.89
C THR A 11 -7.19 -14.80 -5.43
N VAL A 12 -6.23 -14.63 -4.53
CA VAL A 12 -4.81 -14.57 -4.86
C VAL A 12 -4.13 -15.86 -4.42
N GLU A 13 -3.17 -16.29 -5.23
CA GLU A 13 -2.25 -17.37 -4.90
C GLU A 13 -0.82 -16.87 -5.02
N SER A 14 0.00 -17.18 -4.02
CA SER A 14 1.41 -16.89 -4.00
C SER A 14 2.08 -17.88 -3.04
N GLU A 15 3.21 -18.42 -3.48
CA GLU A 15 4.10 -19.25 -2.66
C GLU A 15 5.24 -18.41 -2.07
N ASP A 16 5.41 -17.19 -2.58
CA ASP A 16 6.48 -16.27 -2.21
C ASP A 16 6.12 -15.47 -0.96
N LYS A 17 7.16 -15.04 -0.24
CA LYS A 17 7.01 -14.03 0.80
C LYS A 17 6.81 -12.66 0.14
N PHE A 18 6.01 -11.82 0.76
CA PHE A 18 5.81 -10.44 0.33
C PHE A 18 5.51 -9.55 1.54
N THR A 19 5.56 -8.24 1.33
CA THR A 19 5.37 -7.27 2.41
C THR A 19 4.22 -6.33 2.06
N VAL A 20 3.29 -6.15 2.99
CA VAL A 20 2.24 -5.14 2.91
C VAL A 20 2.66 -3.97 3.76
N PHE A 21 2.73 -2.79 3.17
CA PHE A 21 3.10 -1.57 3.86
C PHE A 21 1.95 -0.57 3.77
N ILE A 22 1.36 -0.26 4.92
CA ILE A 22 0.32 0.75 5.05
C ILE A 22 1.00 2.04 5.50
N ILE A 23 0.73 3.15 4.84
CA ILE A 23 1.23 4.47 5.25
C ILE A 23 0.15 5.51 5.07
N GLY A 24 0.11 6.48 5.97
CA GLY A 24 -0.86 7.55 5.87
C GLY A 24 -0.50 8.77 6.71
N MET A 25 -1.30 9.80 6.51
CA MET A 25 -1.23 11.07 7.21
C MET A 25 -2.60 11.40 7.77
N ARG A 26 -2.64 12.02 8.95
CA ARG A 26 -3.86 12.57 9.55
C ARG A 26 -3.71 14.07 9.83
N ILE A 27 -4.64 14.87 9.32
CA ILE A 27 -4.75 16.29 9.60
C ILE A 27 -5.48 16.47 10.93
N ASN A 28 -4.77 16.95 11.95
CA ASN A 28 -5.34 17.22 13.27
C ASN A 28 -5.86 18.67 13.37
N LYS A 29 -5.16 19.62 12.76
CA LYS A 29 -5.53 21.05 12.71
C LYS A 29 -5.68 21.54 11.27
N TRP A 30 -6.91 21.69 10.81
CA TRP A 30 -7.22 22.11 9.42
C TRP A 30 -6.58 23.44 9.02
N TRP A 31 -6.57 24.42 9.92
CA TRP A 31 -6.00 25.76 9.66
C TRP A 31 -4.47 25.77 9.55
N ALA A 32 -3.79 24.70 9.96
CA ALA A 32 -2.34 24.59 9.85
C ALA A 32 -1.89 24.15 8.44
N ILE A 33 -2.44 24.77 7.39
CA ILE A 33 -2.24 24.39 5.97
C ILE A 33 -0.75 24.38 5.61
N HIS A 34 0.00 25.38 6.06
CA HIS A 34 1.44 25.50 5.87
C HIS A 34 2.26 24.35 6.52
N LYS A 35 1.65 23.55 7.39
CA LYS A 35 2.25 22.36 8.01
C LYS A 35 1.86 21.09 7.27
N TRP A 36 0.57 20.84 7.05
CA TRP A 36 0.10 19.56 6.50
C TRP A 36 0.15 19.49 4.97
N LEU A 37 -0.03 20.60 4.25
CA LEU A 37 -0.05 20.60 2.77
C LEU A 37 1.29 20.17 2.17
N PRO A 38 2.47 20.64 2.65
CA PRO A 38 3.75 20.17 2.14
C PRO A 38 3.96 18.66 2.33
N VAL A 39 3.44 18.09 3.42
CA VAL A 39 3.53 16.63 3.69
C VAL A 39 2.65 15.86 2.72
N LEU A 40 1.44 16.35 2.45
CA LEU A 40 0.57 15.73 1.45
C LEU A 40 1.20 15.77 0.04
N LEU A 41 1.86 16.87 -0.32
CA LEU A 41 2.47 17.07 -1.63
C LEU A 41 3.81 16.33 -1.82
N SER A 42 4.40 15.76 -0.76
CA SER A 42 5.64 14.97 -0.89
C SER A 42 5.39 13.54 -1.38
N MET A 43 4.17 13.01 -1.22
CA MET A 43 3.82 11.63 -1.61
C MET A 43 3.72 11.40 -3.14
N PRO A 44 3.08 12.27 -3.96
CA PRO A 44 2.91 12.00 -5.39
C PRO A 44 4.20 11.76 -6.18
N PRO A 45 5.32 12.50 -5.94
CA PRO A 45 6.60 12.21 -6.60
C PRO A 45 7.19 10.83 -6.25
N MET A 46 6.99 10.35 -5.02
CA MET A 46 7.42 9.02 -4.58
C MET A 46 6.56 7.93 -5.22
N ILE A 47 5.23 8.11 -5.24
CA ILE A 47 4.29 7.22 -5.95
C ILE A 47 4.68 7.09 -7.42
N LYS A 48 4.95 8.21 -8.10
CA LYS A 48 5.34 8.21 -9.50
C LYS A 48 6.63 7.44 -9.75
N GLU A 49 7.62 7.59 -8.87
CA GLU A 49 8.88 6.85 -8.94
C GLU A 49 8.66 5.35 -8.80
N LEU A 50 7.92 4.92 -7.79
CA LEU A 50 7.60 3.51 -7.57
C LEU A 50 6.80 2.91 -8.73
N TYR A 51 5.94 3.70 -9.37
CA TYR A 51 5.16 3.24 -10.52
C TYR A 51 6.00 3.09 -11.80
N VAL A 52 6.99 3.97 -12.01
CA VAL A 52 7.89 3.94 -13.18
C VAL A 52 8.97 2.88 -13.01
N ASN A 53 9.53 2.75 -11.81
CA ASN A 53 10.70 1.93 -11.51
C ASN A 53 10.30 0.68 -10.73
N LYS A 54 9.70 -0.30 -11.43
CA LYS A 54 9.21 -1.55 -10.83
C LYS A 54 10.34 -2.40 -10.22
N GLU A 55 11.57 -2.20 -10.66
CA GLU A 55 12.78 -2.83 -10.13
C GLU A 55 13.03 -2.50 -8.66
N LEU A 56 12.48 -1.38 -8.16
CA LEU A 56 12.54 -0.99 -6.74
C LEU A 56 11.74 -1.93 -5.83
N GLY A 57 10.97 -2.87 -6.37
CA GLY A 57 10.30 -3.93 -5.63
C GLY A 57 8.86 -3.62 -5.20
N CYS A 58 8.34 -2.42 -5.48
CA CYS A 58 6.92 -2.10 -5.28
C CYS A 58 6.07 -2.73 -6.39
N LEU A 59 5.26 -3.73 -6.04
CA LEU A 59 4.43 -4.50 -6.96
C LEU A 59 3.14 -3.75 -7.34
N SER A 60 2.47 -3.18 -6.35
CA SER A 60 1.27 -2.36 -6.57
C SER A 60 0.94 -1.51 -5.35
N MET A 61 0.03 -0.55 -5.52
CA MET A 61 -0.46 0.27 -4.43
C MET A 61 -1.89 0.74 -4.66
N GLU A 62 -2.59 1.03 -3.57
CA GLU A 62 -3.93 1.61 -3.55
C GLU A 62 -3.93 2.87 -2.67
N ASN A 63 -4.62 3.91 -3.12
CA ASN A 63 -4.68 5.19 -2.43
C ASN A 63 -6.12 5.52 -2.06
N PHE A 64 -6.32 5.86 -0.79
CA PHE A 64 -7.59 6.25 -0.23
C PHE A 64 -7.46 7.58 0.49
N PHE A 65 -8.46 8.42 0.31
CA PHE A 65 -8.55 9.72 0.96
C PHE A 65 -9.89 9.78 1.70
N SER A 66 -9.81 10.00 3.00
CA SER A 66 -10.95 10.46 3.79
C SER A 66 -10.83 11.96 4.02
N LEU A 67 -11.82 12.57 4.69
CA LEU A 67 -11.79 14.00 4.99
C LEU A 67 -10.51 14.42 5.74
N ARG A 68 -10.06 13.64 6.73
CA ARG A 68 -8.91 14.01 7.58
C ARG A 68 -7.70 13.10 7.45
N THR A 69 -7.87 11.91 6.88
CA THR A 69 -6.86 10.86 6.91
C THR A 69 -6.63 10.32 5.51
N THR A 70 -5.37 10.19 5.12
CA THR A 70 -4.97 9.44 3.93
C THR A 70 -4.57 8.04 4.34
N LEU A 71 -4.85 7.07 3.48
CA LEU A 71 -4.45 5.67 3.64
C LEU A 71 -3.90 5.21 2.30
N MET A 72 -2.65 4.82 2.29
CA MET A 72 -2.01 4.17 1.15
C MET A 72 -1.62 2.76 1.56
N ILE A 73 -2.03 1.79 0.76
CA ILE A 73 -1.63 0.39 0.92
C ILE A 73 -0.65 0.09 -0.20
N GLN A 74 0.55 -0.37 0.14
CA GLN A 74 1.60 -0.74 -0.81
C GLN A 74 1.92 -2.22 -0.65
N TYR A 75 2.17 -2.88 -1.78
CA TYR A 75 2.55 -4.28 -1.83
C TYR A 75 3.95 -4.38 -2.40
N TRP A 76 4.86 -4.98 -1.64
CA TRP A 76 6.28 -5.07 -1.93
C TRP A 76 6.70 -6.52 -2.07
N ARG A 77 7.68 -6.75 -2.94
CA ARG A 77 8.29 -8.07 -3.13
C ARG A 77 9.00 -8.56 -1.87
N SER A 78 9.63 -7.66 -1.09
CA SER A 78 10.24 -8.00 0.19
C SER A 78 10.34 -6.79 1.12
N GLU A 79 10.61 -7.06 2.40
CA GLU A 79 10.95 -6.02 3.37
C GLU A 79 12.25 -5.30 3.00
N ASP A 80 13.24 -6.04 2.49
CA ASP A 80 14.53 -5.46 2.09
C ASP A 80 14.38 -4.42 0.96
N ASP A 81 13.49 -4.69 0.00
CA ASP A 81 13.17 -3.74 -1.08
C ASP A 81 12.52 -2.47 -0.50
N LEU A 82 11.56 -2.63 0.42
CA LEU A 82 10.90 -1.51 1.11
C LEU A 82 11.92 -0.66 1.90
N LEU A 83 12.78 -1.30 2.70
CA LEU A 83 13.78 -0.61 3.51
C LEU A 83 14.85 0.06 2.65
N SER A 84 15.22 -0.55 1.53
CA SER A 84 16.13 0.04 0.55
C SER A 84 15.53 1.29 -0.07
N TYR A 85 14.25 1.25 -0.45
CA TYR A 85 13.55 2.44 -0.94
C TYR A 85 13.41 3.54 0.11
N ALA A 86 13.14 3.20 1.37
CA ALA A 86 13.05 4.16 2.46
C ALA A 86 14.37 4.92 2.71
N ARG A 87 15.50 4.36 2.27
CA ARG A 87 16.83 4.99 2.32
C ARG A 87 17.22 5.70 1.02
N SER A 88 16.35 5.70 0.00
CA SER A 88 16.61 6.40 -1.26
C SER A 88 16.64 7.92 -1.07
N ALA A 89 17.35 8.62 -1.96
CA ALA A 89 17.52 10.06 -1.88
C ALA A 89 16.17 10.84 -1.88
N LYS A 90 15.18 10.37 -2.65
CA LYS A 90 13.86 11.02 -2.72
C LYS A 90 13.09 10.87 -1.42
N HIS A 91 13.08 9.66 -0.84
CA HIS A 91 12.42 9.41 0.43
C HIS A 91 13.11 10.16 1.58
N LEU A 92 14.44 10.10 1.68
CA LEU A 92 15.21 10.81 2.71
C LEU A 92 15.02 12.33 2.64
N LYS A 93 14.94 12.90 1.44
CA LYS A 93 14.63 14.32 1.27
C LYS A 93 13.23 14.65 1.81
N ALA A 94 12.21 13.88 1.44
CA ALA A 94 10.85 14.07 1.94
C ALA A 94 10.77 13.93 3.47
N TRP A 95 11.48 12.97 4.04
CA TRP A 95 11.59 12.77 5.48
C TRP A 95 12.29 13.94 6.20
N GLY A 96 13.39 14.43 5.63
CA GLY A 96 14.10 15.61 6.14
C GLY A 96 13.22 16.87 6.12
N ASP A 97 12.47 17.08 5.03
CA ASP A 97 11.55 18.21 4.90
C ASP A 97 10.37 18.10 5.89
N PHE A 98 9.85 16.90 6.11
CA PHE A 98 8.84 16.62 7.14
C PHE A 98 9.35 17.00 8.53
N ASN A 99 10.54 16.52 8.92
CA ASN A 99 11.12 16.79 10.23
C ASN A 99 11.40 18.28 10.46
N LYS A 100 11.86 19.00 9.43
CA LYS A 100 12.10 20.45 9.51
C LYS A 100 10.82 21.27 9.66
N ARG A 101 9.77 20.92 8.91
CA ARG A 101 8.53 21.72 8.85
C ARG A 101 7.55 21.38 9.96
N VAL A 102 7.44 20.09 10.29
CA VAL A 102 6.48 19.55 11.24
C VAL A 102 7.18 19.22 12.55
N GLY A 103 8.15 18.30 12.54
CA GLY A 103 8.77 17.80 13.76
C GLY A 103 7.73 17.27 14.76
N ASN A 104 7.99 17.44 16.06
CA ASN A 104 7.05 17.04 17.11
C ASN A 104 6.01 18.14 17.36
N ASN A 105 4.85 18.07 16.70
CA ASN A 105 3.74 19.00 16.94
C ASN A 105 2.36 18.33 16.81
N SER A 106 1.31 19.07 17.16
CA SER A 106 -0.09 18.58 17.16
C SER A 106 -0.90 18.90 15.89
N SER A 107 -0.27 19.40 14.83
CA SER A 107 -0.97 19.86 13.61
C SER A 107 -1.26 18.75 12.61
N VAL A 108 -0.32 17.82 12.44
CA VAL A 108 -0.39 16.72 11.49
C VAL A 108 0.31 15.49 12.06
N GLY A 109 -0.32 14.34 11.92
CA GLY A 109 0.26 13.05 12.26
C GLY A 109 0.57 12.25 11.00
N ILE A 110 1.50 11.32 11.12
CA ILE A 110 1.76 10.27 10.13
C ILE A 110 1.73 8.93 10.83
N TYR A 111 1.44 7.88 10.09
CA TYR A 111 1.51 6.52 10.59
C TYR A 111 2.00 5.60 9.47
N HIS A 112 2.61 4.49 9.87
CA HIS A 112 2.84 3.38 8.98
C HIS A 112 2.69 2.06 9.73
N GLU A 113 2.40 1.00 8.99
CA GLU A 113 2.33 -0.37 9.47
C GLU A 113 2.98 -1.27 8.42
N THR A 114 3.88 -2.15 8.85
CA THR A 114 4.57 -3.10 7.97
C THR A 114 4.17 -4.51 8.37
N TYR A 115 3.65 -5.28 7.41
CA TYR A 115 3.26 -6.67 7.59
C TYR A 115 4.05 -7.55 6.64
N ASN A 116 4.94 -8.36 7.20
CA ASN A 116 5.66 -9.38 6.46
C ASN A 116 4.81 -10.65 6.40
N ILE A 117 4.39 -11.01 5.19
CA ILE A 117 3.57 -12.18 4.93
C ILE A 117 4.45 -13.29 4.39
N SER A 118 4.34 -14.47 5.01
CA SER A 118 5.04 -15.68 4.59
C SER A 118 4.06 -16.82 4.31
N GLY A 119 4.31 -17.53 3.20
CA GLY A 119 3.54 -18.72 2.82
C GLY A 119 2.04 -18.48 2.76
N HIS A 120 1.26 -19.35 3.39
CA HIS A 120 -0.20 -19.38 3.33
C HIS A 120 -0.90 -18.54 4.43
N ASN A 121 -0.16 -17.69 5.16
CA ASN A 121 -0.70 -16.87 6.26
C ASN A 121 -1.46 -15.62 5.79
N PHE A 122 -2.18 -15.72 4.67
CA PHE A 122 -3.05 -14.66 4.17
C PHE A 122 -4.22 -15.24 3.38
N GLU A 123 -5.29 -14.48 3.28
CA GLU A 123 -6.45 -14.83 2.48
C GLU A 123 -6.99 -13.60 1.77
N SER A 124 -7.55 -13.79 0.58
CA SER A 124 -8.22 -12.73 -0.15
C SER A 124 -9.37 -13.28 -0.99
N LEU A 125 -10.43 -12.47 -1.11
CA LEU A 125 -11.57 -12.75 -1.95
C LEU A 125 -11.99 -11.49 -2.69
N TYR A 126 -12.20 -11.64 -3.99
CA TYR A 126 -12.66 -10.60 -4.88
C TYR A 126 -13.93 -11.08 -5.57
N GLY A 127 -15.02 -10.31 -5.45
CA GLY A 127 -16.32 -10.66 -6.01
C GLY A 127 -16.79 -9.57 -6.97
N ASN A 128 -17.00 -9.91 -8.24
CA ASN A 128 -17.57 -9.00 -9.24
C ASN A 128 -16.86 -7.64 -9.32
N MET A 129 -15.54 -7.62 -9.18
CA MET A 129 -14.75 -6.38 -9.10
C MET A 129 -13.53 -6.42 -10.04
N PRO A 130 -12.98 -5.26 -10.41
CA PRO A 130 -11.67 -5.21 -11.06
C PRO A 130 -10.57 -5.77 -10.15
N LYS A 131 -9.40 -6.06 -10.74
CA LYS A 131 -8.19 -6.34 -9.95
C LYS A 131 -7.92 -5.17 -9.00
N PHE A 132 -7.78 -5.48 -7.71
CA PHE A 132 -7.63 -4.52 -6.63
C PHE A 132 -6.70 -5.11 -5.57
N GLY A 133 -5.95 -4.27 -4.88
CA GLY A 133 -5.12 -4.70 -3.75
C GLY A 133 -4.12 -5.79 -4.14
N LEU A 134 -4.07 -6.89 -3.38
CA LEU A 134 -3.18 -8.02 -3.66
C LEU A 134 -3.39 -8.62 -5.06
N ALA A 135 -4.61 -8.57 -5.63
CA ALA A 135 -4.86 -9.08 -6.98
C ALA A 135 -4.20 -8.26 -8.10
N LYS A 136 -3.73 -7.05 -7.81
CA LYS A 136 -2.84 -6.29 -8.72
C LYS A 136 -1.38 -6.67 -8.56
N ALA A 137 -0.97 -7.06 -7.34
CA ALA A 137 0.41 -7.41 -7.02
C ALA A 137 0.77 -8.86 -7.42
N LEU A 138 -0.17 -9.78 -7.26
CA LEU A 138 0.05 -11.22 -7.28
C LEU A 138 -0.92 -11.94 -8.24
N ASN A 139 -0.81 -13.27 -8.33
CA ASN A 139 -1.57 -14.07 -9.27
C ASN A 139 -3.06 -14.12 -8.90
N HIS A 140 -3.91 -13.54 -9.75
CA HIS A 140 -5.36 -13.44 -9.56
C HIS A 140 -6.07 -14.61 -10.26
N ILE A 141 -6.64 -15.53 -9.47
CA ILE A 141 -7.19 -16.80 -9.96
C ILE A 141 -8.65 -16.99 -9.52
N PRO A 142 -9.49 -17.72 -10.29
CA PRO A 142 -10.85 -18.05 -9.87
C PRO A 142 -10.85 -18.95 -8.62
N ILE A 143 -11.83 -18.77 -7.74
CA ILE A 143 -12.05 -19.65 -6.59
C ILE A 143 -12.69 -20.96 -7.09
N THR A 144 -12.11 -22.09 -6.71
CA THR A 144 -12.67 -23.43 -6.94
C THR A 144 -13.50 -23.89 -5.71
N PRO A 145 -14.33 -24.95 -5.83
CA PRO A 145 -15.08 -25.48 -4.70
C PRO A 145 -14.22 -25.86 -3.48
N PHE A 146 -12.97 -26.28 -3.69
CA PHE A 146 -12.01 -26.64 -2.63
C PHE A 146 -11.39 -25.42 -1.91
N LYS A 147 -11.67 -24.20 -2.37
CA LYS A 147 -11.17 -22.93 -1.83
C LYS A 147 -12.35 -22.00 -1.47
N SER A 148 -13.52 -22.58 -1.18
CA SER A 148 -14.79 -21.87 -1.04
C SER A 148 -14.87 -21.06 0.25
N THR A 149 -14.27 -21.54 1.34
CA THR A 149 -14.26 -20.88 2.65
C THR A 149 -12.94 -20.14 2.90
N ALA A 150 -12.96 -19.14 3.80
CA ALA A 150 -11.74 -18.42 4.17
C ALA A 150 -10.72 -19.36 4.85
N ARG A 151 -11.20 -20.30 5.68
CA ARG A 151 -10.35 -21.30 6.34
C ARG A 151 -9.64 -22.18 5.33
N GLU A 152 -10.34 -22.69 4.31
CA GLU A 152 -9.75 -23.47 3.22
C GLU A 152 -8.66 -22.68 2.45
N ARG A 153 -8.83 -21.36 2.32
CA ARG A 153 -7.85 -20.50 1.64
C ARG A 153 -6.64 -20.16 2.51
N LEU A 154 -6.80 -20.13 3.83
CA LEU A 154 -5.71 -19.96 4.80
C LEU A 154 -4.93 -21.25 5.05
N SER A 155 -5.58 -22.41 4.90
CA SER A 155 -4.98 -23.72 5.17
C SER A 155 -4.28 -24.35 3.96
N LYS A 156 -3.93 -23.54 2.95
CA LYS A 156 -3.26 -24.02 1.74
C LYS A 156 -1.86 -24.52 2.04
#